data_AF-A0A382D5U1-F1
#
_entry.id   AF-A0A382D5U1-F1
#
_cell.length_a   1.000
_cell.length_b   1.000
_cell.length_c   1.000
_cell.angle_alpha   90.00
_cell.angle_beta   90.00
_cell.angle_gamma   90.00
#
_symmetry.space_group_name_H-M   'P 1'
#
loop_
_entity.id
_entity.type
_entity.pdbx_description
1 polymer ?
#
loop_
_entity_poly.entity_id
_entity_poly.type
_entity_poly.pdbx_seq_one_letter_code
_entity_poly.pdbx_strand_id
1 'polypeptide(L)' 'VSLIHPELVELAAEAMLEKKAQDVRIIDLRNLTAIVDYFVICSADSEPQMKA' A
#
# COMPACT_ATOMS: atom_id res chain seq x y z
N VAL A 1 20.18 -0.84 -10.70
CA VAL A 1 19.59 -0.99 -9.34
C VAL A 1 18.28 -0.22 -9.32
N SER A 2 17.22 -0.79 -9.92
CA SER A 2 15.87 -0.23 -9.87
C SER A 2 14.93 -1.41 -10.08
N LEU A 3 14.46 -2.02 -8.99
CA LEU A 3 13.59 -3.20 -9.01
C LEU A 3 12.38 -3.02 -8.11
N ILE A 4 11.86 -1.80 -7.99
CA ILE A 4 10.51 -1.59 -7.45
C ILE A 4 9.63 -1.20 -8.62
N HIS A 5 8.91 -2.19 -9.14
CA HIS A 5 7.98 -2.00 -10.23
C HIS A 5 6.77 -1.23 -9.67
N PRO A 6 6.38 -0.09 -10.25
CA PRO A 6 5.19 0.66 -9.81
C PRO A 6 3.92 -0.21 -9.80
N GLU A 7 3.89 -1.23 -10.67
CA GLU A 7 2.83 -2.25 -10.71
C GLU A 7 2.58 -2.93 -9.36
N LEU A 8 3.59 -3.11 -8.50
CA LEU A 8 3.41 -3.77 -7.20
C LEU A 8 2.62 -2.88 -6.23
N VAL A 9 2.82 -1.57 -6.31
CA VAL A 9 2.13 -0.58 -5.48
C VAL A 9 0.68 -0.44 -5.95
N GLU A 10 0.46 -0.40 -7.27
CA GLU A 10 -0.87 -0.40 -7.86
C GLU A 10 -1.65 -1.67 -7.52
N LEU A 11 -1.03 -2.84 -7.64
CA LEU A 11 -1.64 -4.11 -7.27
C LEU A 11 -2.01 -4.17 -5.79
N ALA A 12 -1.15 -3.66 -4.90
CA ALA A 12 -1.44 -3.58 -3.47
C ALA A 12 -2.63 -2.65 -3.18
N ALA A 13 -2.69 -1.49 -3.84
CA ALA A 13 -3.79 -0.55 -3.70
C ALA A 13 -5.11 -1.13 -4.23
N GLU A 14 -5.08 -1.81 -5.38
CA GLU A 14 -6.24 -2.51 -5.94
C GLU A 14 -6.75 -3.61 -4.98
N ALA A 15 -5.87 -4.45 -4.45
CA ALA A 15 -6.23 -5.49 -3.50
C ALA A 15 -6.87 -4.91 -2.21
N MET A 16 -6.38 -3.76 -1.73
CA MET A 16 -6.98 -3.05 -0.60
C MET A 16 -8.38 -2.52 -0.94
N LEU A 17 -8.56 -1.96 -2.13
CA LEU A 17 -9.87 -1.47 -2.61
C LEU A 17 -10.87 -2.62 -2.81
N GLU A 18 -10.44 -3.77 -3.33
CA GLU A 18 -11.28 -4.97 -3.46
C GLU A 18 -11.83 -5.42 -2.10
N LYS A 19 -11.03 -5.26 -1.03
CA LYS A 19 -11.43 -5.55 0.35
C LYS A 19 -12.28 -4.46 0.99
N LYS A 20 -12.71 -3.44 0.23
CA LYS A 20 -13.46 -2.27 0.70
C LYS A 20 -12.71 -1.44 1.73
N ALA A 21 -11.38 -1.45 1.72
CA ALA A 21 -10.59 -0.59 2.59
C ALA A 21 -10.83 0.88 2.22
N GLN A 22 -10.83 1.74 3.24
CA GLN A 22 -11.04 3.18 3.15
C GLN A 22 -9.70 3.91 3.18
N ASP A 23 -9.64 5.14 2.65
CA ASP A 23 -8.45 6.02 2.71
C ASP A 23 -7.14 5.34 2.29
N VAL A 24 -7.16 4.62 1.16
CA VAL A 24 -5.96 4.00 0.59
C VAL A 24 -5.02 5.09 0.10
N ARG A 25 -3.82 5.18 0.69
CA ARG A 25 -2.80 6.18 0.36
C ARG A 25 -1.45 5.54 0.11
N ILE A 26 -0.79 6.04 -0.93
CA ILE A 26 0.58 5.68 -1.28
C ILE A 26 1.50 6.82 -0.83
N ILE A 27 2.52 6.48 -0.05
CA ILE A 27 3.54 7.41 0.43
C ILE A 27 4.87 7.02 -0.20
N ASP A 28 5.47 7.94 -0.95
CA ASP A 28 6.80 7.77 -1.55
C ASP A 28 7.89 8.13 -0.54
N LEU A 29 8.76 7.16 -0.25
CA LEU A 29 9.82 7.23 0.75
C LEU A 29 11.23 7.22 0.13
N ARG A 30 11.36 7.21 -1.20
CA ARG A 30 12.65 7.09 -1.91
C ARG A 30 13.67 8.17 -1.56
N ASN A 31 13.22 9.30 -1.00
CA ASN A 31 14.07 10.41 -0.56
C ASN A 31 14.16 10.55 0.96
N LEU A 32 13.53 9.64 1.72
CA LEU A 32 13.45 9.72 3.18
C LEU A 32 14.12 8.52 3.87
N THR A 33 14.05 7.33 3.27
CA THR A 33 14.65 6.11 3.83
C THR A 33 15.36 5.31 2.75
N ALA A 34 16.48 4.67 3.10
CA ALA A 34 17.22 3.80 2.18
C ALA A 34 16.75 2.33 2.20
N ILE A 35 15.74 2.01 3.02
CA ILE A 35 15.31 0.63 3.30
C ILE A 35 14.02 0.29 2.55
N VAL A 36 13.12 1.27 2.39
CA VAL A 36 11.83 1.09 1.72
C VAL A 36 11.53 2.29 0.81
N ASP A 37 11.00 2.00 -0.38
CA ASP A 37 10.67 2.99 -1.41
C ASP A 37 9.23 3.54 -1.31
N TYR A 38 8.26 2.71 -0.90
CA TYR A 38 6.86 3.12 -0.80
C TYR A 38 6.16 2.47 0.41
N PHE A 39 5.29 3.23 1.06
CA PHE A 39 4.26 2.69 1.95
C PHE A 39 2.89 2.78 1.29
N VAL A 40 2.09 1.73 1.44
CA VAL A 40 0.68 1.72 1.09
C VAL A 40 -0.10 1.54 2.39
N ILE A 41 -0.91 2.53 2.75
CA ILE A 41 -1.65 2.58 4.00
C ILE A 41 -3.14 2.61 3.65
N CYS A 42 -3.95 1.85 4.37
CA CYS A 42 -5.40 1.92 4.28
C CYS A 42 -6.03 1.80 5.66
N SER A 43 -7.26 2.27 5.78
CA SER A 43 -8.11 2.10 6.96
C SER A 43 -9.10 0.95 6.73
N ALA A 44 -9.25 0.08 7.71
CA ALA A 44 -10.26 -0.96 7.73
C ALA A 44 -11.22 -0.71 8.89
N ASP A 45 -12.53 -0.78 8.64
CA ASP A 45 -13.58 -0.47 9.61
C ASP A 45 -13.85 -1.63 10.58
N SER A 46 -13.25 -2.80 10.35
CA SER A 46 -13.46 -3.97 11.21
C SER A 46 -12.24 -4.88 11.27
N GLU A 47 -12.07 -5.59 12.39
CA GLU A 47 -11.02 -6.60 12.55
C GLU A 47 -11.06 -7.72 11.49
N PRO A 48 -12.23 -8.27 11.09
CA PRO A 48 -12.28 -9.27 10.03
C PRO A 48 -11.75 -8.74 8.70
N GLN A 49 -12.07 -7.49 8.36
CA GLN A 49 -11.58 -6.84 7.15
C GLN A 49 -10.06 -6.61 7.20
N MET A 50 -9.51 -6.30 8.38
CA MET A 50 -8.08 -6.11 8.57
C MET A 50 -7.29 -7.42 8.46
N LYS A 51 -7.90 -8.56 8.79
CA LYS A 51 -7.28 -9.90 8.75
C LYS A 51 -7.47 -10.63 7.43
N ALA A 52 -8.40 -10.19 6.59
CA ALA A 52 -8.74 -10.82 5.32
C ALA A 52 -7.67 -10.52 4.28
#